data_AF-A0A833JWF7-F1
#
_entry.id   AF-A0A833JWF7-F1
#
_cell.length_a   1.000
_cell.length_b   1.000
_cell.length_c   1.000
_cell.angle_alpha   90.00
_cell.angle_beta   90.00
_cell.angle_gamma   90.00
#
_symmetry.space_group_name_H-M   'P 1'
#
loop_
_entity.id
_entity.type
_entity.pdbx_description
1 polymer ?
#
loop_
_entity_poly.entity_id
_entity_poly.type
_entity_poly.pdbx_seq_one_letter_code
_entity_poly.pdbx_strand_id
1 'polypeptide(L)' 'MEVPDIPYTRSGKKVELAVARLINGSSKADNRDALGNPEALDRIRERLAQAGLLPG' A
#
# COMPACT_ATOMS: atom_id res chain seq x y z
N MET A 1 -14.84 -8.82 2.17
CA MET A 1 -14.06 -7.58 2.34
C MET A 1 -13.00 -7.58 1.24
N GLU A 2 -13.00 -6.59 0.35
CA GLU A 2 -12.09 -6.57 -0.80
C GLU A 2 -11.28 -5.28 -0.83
N VAL A 3 -10.08 -5.37 -1.39
CA VAL A 3 -9.27 -4.24 -1.85
C VAL A 3 -9.39 -4.24 -3.37
N PRO A 4 -9.72 -3.11 -4.01
CA PRO A 4 -10.06 -3.08 -5.43
C PRO A 4 -8.89 -3.40 -6.35
N ASP A 5 -7.64 -3.22 -5.90
CA ASP A 5 -6.46 -3.38 -6.75
C ASP A 5 -5.15 -3.63 -5.95
N ILE A 6 -4.15 -4.24 -6.59
CA ILE A 6 -2.80 -4.39 -6.06
C ILE A 6 -1.96 -3.17 -6.51
N PRO A 7 -1.18 -2.52 -5.62
CA PRO A 7 -0.34 -1.40 -6.00
C PRO A 7 0.67 -1.82 -7.07
N TYR A 8 0.82 -1.01 -8.11
CA TYR A 8 1.75 -1.24 -9.21
C TYR A 8 2.47 0.06 -9.61
N THR A 9 3.68 -0.05 -10.16
CA THR A 9 4.44 1.09 -10.70
C THR A 9 3.88 1.57 -12.04
N ARG A 10 4.22 2.76 -12.52
CA ARG A 10 3.81 3.22 -13.88
C ARG A 10 4.18 2.24 -15.01
N SER A 11 5.16 1.35 -14.79
CA SER A 11 5.56 0.29 -15.72
C SER A 11 4.78 -1.03 -15.56
N GLY A 12 3.77 -1.08 -14.67
CA GLY A 12 2.92 -2.24 -14.40
C GLY A 12 3.51 -3.28 -13.44
N LYS A 13 4.65 -3.01 -12.79
CA LYS A 13 5.22 -3.94 -11.80
C LYS A 13 4.47 -3.85 -10.48
N LYS A 14 3.97 -4.97 -9.97
CA LYS A 14 3.36 -5.05 -8.63
C LYS A 14 4.35 -4.65 -7.54
N VAL A 15 3.87 -3.94 -6.52
CA VAL A 15 4.67 -3.39 -5.42
C VAL A 15 4.16 -3.94 -4.09
N GLU A 16 4.23 -5.26 -3.93
CA GLU A 16 3.85 -5.96 -2.70
C GLU A 16 4.72 -5.52 -1.50
N LEU A 17 5.96 -5.12 -1.77
CA LEU A 17 6.89 -4.63 -0.76
C LEU A 17 6.40 -3.35 -0.06
N ALA A 18 5.66 -2.49 -0.76
CA ALA A 18 5.08 -1.28 -0.17
C ALA A 18 4.01 -1.65 0.88
N VAL A 19 3.18 -2.66 0.59
CA VAL A 19 2.20 -3.19 1.54
C VAL A 19 2.89 -3.81 2.75
N ALA A 20 3.94 -4.61 2.53
CA ALA A 20 4.72 -5.20 3.61
C ALA A 20 5.35 -4.12 4.53
N ARG A 21 5.90 -3.05 3.95
CA ARG A 21 6.45 -1.91 4.70
C ARG A 21 5.39 -1.20 5.54
N LEU A 22 4.19 -1.05 5.00
CA LEU A 22 3.08 -0.38 5.65
C LEU A 22 2.61 -1.16 6.90
N ILE A 23 2.54 -2.49 6.83
CA ILE A 23 2.25 -3.36 7.98
C ILE A 23 3.38 -3.29 9.03
N ASN A 24 4.64 -3.18 8.58
CA ASN A 24 5.80 -3.09 9.47
C ASN A 24 6.07 -1.68 10.03
N GLY A 25 5.22 -0.68 9.72
CA GLY A 25 5.37 0.68 10.25
C GLY A 25 6.57 1.44 9.67
N SER A 26 7.03 1.05 8.49
CA SER A 26 8.14 1.75 7.85
C SER A 26 7.70 3.17 7.49
N SER A 27 8.39 4.16 8.06
CA SER A 27 8.22 5.58 7.73
C SER A 27 8.89 5.98 6.42
N LYS A 28 9.53 5.03 5.71
CA LYS A 28 10.06 5.28 4.37
C LYS A 28 8.91 5.67 3.47
N ALA A 29 8.96 6.88 2.94
CA ALA A 29 8.06 7.32 1.89
C ALA A 29 8.16 6.35 0.72
N ASP A 30 7.18 5.46 0.56
CA ASP A 30 7.02 4.74 -0.69
C ASP A 30 6.78 5.80 -1.76
N ASN A 31 7.61 5.78 -2.80
CA ASN A 31 7.64 6.82 -3.83
C ASN A 31 6.32 6.80 -4.62
N ARG A 32 5.31 7.50 -4.09
CA ARG A 32 3.93 7.51 -4.64
C ARG A 32 3.91 7.98 -6.08
N ASP A 33 4.82 8.87 -6.45
CA ASP A 33 4.96 9.38 -7.82
C ASP A 33 5.38 8.29 -8.82
N ALA A 34 6.00 7.21 -8.34
CA ALA A 34 6.38 6.06 -9.18
C ALA A 34 5.23 5.05 -9.39
N LEU A 35 4.11 5.19 -8.68
CA LEU A 35 2.96 4.30 -8.78
C LEU A 35 2.04 4.70 -9.94
N GLY A 36 1.46 3.69 -10.59
CA GLY A 36 0.42 3.87 -11.59
C GLY A 36 -0.98 3.96 -10.97
N ASN A 37 -1.16 3.42 -9.77
CA ASN A 37 -2.40 3.43 -8.97
C ASN A 37 -2.11 3.74 -7.48
N PRO A 38 -1.60 4.94 -7.15
CA PRO A 38 -1.25 5.29 -5.76
C PRO A 38 -2.43 5.16 -4.78
N GLU A 39 -3.67 5.31 -5.23
CA GLU A 39 -4.90 5.11 -4.45
C GLU A 39 -5.06 3.70 -3.89
N ALA A 40 -4.47 2.68 -4.53
CA ALA A 40 -4.50 1.31 -4.05
C ALA A 40 -3.81 1.19 -2.67
N LEU A 41 -2.72 1.93 -2.44
CA LEU A 41 -2.05 1.97 -1.14
C LEU A 41 -2.93 2.59 -0.05
N ASP A 42 -3.68 3.65 -0.37
CA ASP A 42 -4.57 4.29 0.60
C ASP A 42 -5.69 3.35 1.02
N ARG A 43 -6.31 2.66 0.04
CA ARG A 43 -7.32 1.64 0.32
C ARG A 43 -6.75 0.52 1.18
N ILE A 44 -5.56 0.02 0.87
CA ILE A 44 -4.92 -1.02 1.68
C ILE A 44 -4.68 -0.52 3.11
N ARG A 45 -4.20 0.71 3.27
CA ARG A 45 -3.99 1.32 4.59
C ARG A 45 -5.28 1.45 5.39
N GLU A 46 -6.36 1.96 4.79
CA GLU A 46 -7.68 2.05 5.44
C GLU A 46 -8.14 0.68 5.95
N ARG A 47 -7.90 -0.38 5.16
CA ARG A 47 -8.32 -1.74 5.50
C ARG A 47 -7.45 -2.38 6.56
N LEU A 48 -6.14 -2.16 6.51
CA LEU A 48 -5.23 -2.59 7.56
C LEU A 48 -5.52 -1.87 8.88
N ALA A 49 -5.89 -0.59 8.84
CA ALA A 49 -6.32 0.16 10.03
C ALA A 49 -7.59 -0.44 10.64
N GLN A 50 -8.62 -0.69 9.81
CA GLN A 50 -9.87 -1.33 10.24
C GLN A 50 -9.63 -2.74 10.82
N ALA A 51 -8.63 -3.46 10.31
CA ALA A 51 -8.24 -4.78 10.79
C ALA A 51 -7.32 -4.75 12.01
N GLY A 52 -6.88 -3.57 12.48
CA GLY A 52 -5.92 -3.45 13.58
C GLY A 52 -4.52 -3.99 13.24
N LEU A 53 -4.17 -4.05 11.95
CA LEU A 53 -2.90 -4.59 11.45
C LEU A 53 -1.86 -3.50 11.16
N LEU A 54 -2.20 -2.23 11.38
CA LEU A 54 -1.21 -1.16 11.36
C LEU A 54 -0.55 -1.04 12.73
N PRO A 55 0.76 -0.75 12.77
CA PRO A 55 1.39 -0.40 14.03
C PRO A 55 0.77 0.90 14.55
N GLY A 56 0.58 0.94 15.88
CA GLY A 56 0.04 2.10 16.60
C GLY A 56 0.99 3.29 16.60
#